data_AF-A0A2T6BXF5-F1
#
_entry.id   AF-A0A2T6BXF5-F1
#
_cell.length_a   1.000
_cell.length_b   1.000
_cell.length_c   1.000
_cell.angle_alpha   90.00
_cell.angle_beta   90.00
_cell.angle_gamma   90.00
#
_symmetry.space_group_name_H-M   'P 1'
#
loop_
_entity.id
_entity.type
_entity.pdbx_description
1 polymer ?
#
loop_
_entity_poly.entity_id
_entity_poly.type
_entity_poly.pdbx_seq_one_letter_code
_entity_poly.pdbx_strand_id
1 'polypeptide(L)'
;MYMGRTLDELTGVPVSEWEMEELSYHHFAMSQLSPLMNAQGISLHHQVIKEIERRGGLHDSKDENHPGTDRESYNEHRFTF
;
A
#
# COMPACT_ATOMS: atom_id res chain seq x y z
N MET A 1 9.87 -3.85 14.18
CA MET A 1 9.45 -3.28 12.89
C MET A 1 10.32 -3.92 11.82
N TYR A 2 9.72 -4.40 10.74
CA TYR A 2 10.48 -5.01 9.64
C TYR A 2 11.39 -3.96 8.99
N MET A 3 12.65 -4.32 8.71
CA MET A 3 13.70 -3.41 8.17
C MET A 3 14.31 -3.92 6.85
N GLY A 4 13.75 -4.97 6.25
CA GLY A 4 14.21 -5.51 4.96
C GLY A 4 13.59 -4.79 3.76
N ARG A 5 13.97 -5.21 2.55
CA ARG A 5 13.44 -4.65 1.30
C ARG A 5 11.94 -4.93 1.16
N THR A 6 11.22 -3.96 0.64
CA THR A 6 9.80 -4.12 0.31
C THR A 6 9.62 -5.16 -0.80
N LEU A 7 8.40 -5.69 -0.95
CA LEU A 7 8.12 -6.66 -2.01
C LEU A 7 8.31 -6.06 -3.42
N ASP A 8 8.08 -4.75 -3.57
CA ASP A 8 8.32 -4.01 -4.81
C ASP A 8 9.82 -3.98 -5.15
N GLU A 9 10.69 -3.63 -4.18
CA GLU A 9 12.14 -3.64 -4.35
C GLU A 9 12.71 -5.04 -4.60
N LEU A 10 12.05 -6.07 -4.07
CA LEU A 10 12.40 -7.47 -4.31
C LEU A 10 11.86 -7.99 -5.66
N THR A 11 11.02 -7.22 -6.35
CA THR A 11 10.45 -7.64 -7.63
C THR A 11 11.56 -7.73 -8.69
N GLY A 12 11.75 -8.92 -9.26
CA GLY A 12 12.82 -9.20 -10.22
C GLY A 12 14.15 -9.63 -9.59
N VAL A 13 14.28 -9.59 -8.27
CA VAL A 13 15.41 -10.20 -7.55
C VAL A 13 15.14 -11.70 -7.37
N PRO A 14 16.06 -12.59 -7.76
CA PRO A 14 15.89 -14.03 -7.53
C PRO A 14 15.65 -14.34 -6.04
N VAL A 15 14.67 -15.21 -5.74
CA VAL A 15 14.32 -15.57 -4.34
C VAL A 15 15.50 -16.15 -3.56
N SER A 16 16.47 -16.78 -4.25
CA SER A 16 17.71 -17.28 -3.65
C SER A 16 18.64 -16.18 -3.12
N GLU A 17 18.45 -14.94 -3.54
CA GLU A 17 19.23 -13.76 -3.11
C GLU A 17 18.48 -12.92 -2.06
N TRP A 18 17.38 -13.44 -1.52
CA TRP A 18 16.63 -12.79 -0.45
C TRP A 18 17.24 -13.16 0.89
N GLU A 19 17.32 -12.18 1.79
CA GLU A 19 17.78 -12.42 3.15
C GLU A 19 16.72 -13.20 3.95
N MET A 20 17.15 -13.96 4.96
CA MET A 20 16.24 -14.79 5.75
C MET A 20 15.14 -13.99 6.46
N GLU A 21 15.44 -12.75 6.86
CA GLU A 21 14.48 -11.83 7.46
C GLU A 21 13.39 -11.41 6.46
N GLU A 22 13.74 -11.25 5.18
CA GLU A 22 12.82 -10.92 4.10
C GLU A 22 11.94 -12.13 3.77
N LEU A 23 12.56 -13.31 3.64
CA LEU A 23 11.85 -14.57 3.41
C LEU A 23 10.81 -14.83 4.49
N SER A 24 11.20 -14.73 5.77
CA SER A 24 10.30 -15.01 6.89
C SER A 24 9.15 -14.00 6.99
N TYR A 25 9.43 -12.70 6.82
CA TYR A 25 8.41 -11.65 6.86
C TYR A 25 7.40 -11.79 5.72
N HIS A 26 7.87 -11.89 4.47
CA HIS A 26 6.99 -11.97 3.31
C HIS A 26 6.25 -13.30 3.24
N HIS A 27 6.86 -14.42 3.68
CA HIS A 27 6.15 -15.69 3.85
C HIS A 27 4.97 -15.55 4.83
N PHE A 28 5.19 -14.94 6.00
CA PHE A 28 4.13 -14.74 6.97
C PHE A 28 3.01 -13.86 6.42
N ALA A 29 3.34 -12.72 5.79
CA ALA A 29 2.36 -11.85 5.15
C ALA A 29 1.54 -12.58 4.07
N MET A 30 2.22 -13.31 3.18
CA MET A 30 1.56 -14.08 2.12
C MET A 30 0.71 -15.22 2.67
N SER A 31 1.12 -15.91 3.74
CA SER A 31 0.33 -16.99 4.34
C SER A 31 -1.05 -16.52 4.79
N GLN A 32 -1.13 -15.31 5.36
CA GLN A 32 -2.37 -14.70 5.83
C GLN A 32 -3.29 -14.29 4.66
N LEU A 33 -2.69 -13.86 3.54
CA LEU A 33 -3.42 -13.41 2.36
C LEU A 33 -3.71 -14.54 1.36
N SER A 34 -3.02 -15.68 1.45
CA SER A 34 -3.13 -16.80 0.50
C SER A 34 -4.57 -17.26 0.24
N PRO A 35 -5.50 -17.31 1.23
CA PRO A 35 -6.88 -17.71 0.96
C PRO A 35 -7.65 -16.70 0.08
N LEU A 36 -7.18 -15.45 0.04
CA LEU A 36 -7.77 -14.34 -0.71
C LEU A 36 -7.08 -14.11 -2.07
N MET A 37 -6.04 -14.86 -2.43
CA MET A 37 -5.35 -14.74 -3.73
C MET A 37 -6.13 -15.42 -4.87
N ASN A 38 -7.41 -15.10 -5.02
CA ASN A 38 -8.29 -15.62 -6.07
C ASN A 38 -9.37 -14.59 -6.45
N ALA A 39 -10.26 -14.95 -7.37
CA ALA A 39 -11.32 -14.06 -7.85
C ALA A 39 -12.26 -13.56 -6.74
N GLN A 40 -12.48 -14.35 -5.67
CA GLN A 40 -13.30 -13.94 -4.53
C GLN A 40 -12.60 -12.86 -3.71
N GLY A 41 -11.28 -12.97 -3.49
CA GLY A 41 -10.53 -11.94 -2.80
C GLY A 41 -10.41 -10.64 -3.60
N ILE A 42 -10.34 -10.70 -4.93
CA ILE A 42 -10.44 -9.50 -5.81
C ILE A 42 -11.82 -8.84 -5.63
N SER A 43 -12.90 -9.63 -5.59
CA SER A 43 -14.24 -9.11 -5.34
C SER A 43 -14.35 -8.43 -3.96
N LEU A 44 -13.76 -9.04 -2.92
CA LEU A 44 -13.68 -8.45 -1.59
C LEU A 44 -12.88 -7.14 -1.60
N HIS A 45 -11.75 -7.08 -2.31
CA HIS A 45 -10.95 -5.87 -2.44
C HIS A 45 -11.77 -4.71 -3.05
N HIS A 46 -12.53 -4.96 -4.12
CA HIS A 46 -13.44 -3.95 -4.69
C HIS A 46 -14.53 -3.51 -3.71
N GLN A 47 -15.07 -4.43 -2.90
CA GLN A 47 -16.06 -4.07 -1.88
C GLN A 47 -15.46 -3.16 -0.81
N VAL A 48 -14.22 -3.43 -0.40
CA VAL A 48 -13.49 -2.57 0.55
C VAL A 48 -13.25 -1.18 -0.03
N ILE A 49 -12.82 -1.08 -1.29
CA ILE A 49 -12.65 0.22 -1.98
C ILE A 49 -13.95 1.01 -2.00
N LYS A 50 -15.05 0.39 -2.43
CA LYS A 50 -16.38 1.03 -2.46
C LYS A 50 -16.82 1.50 -1.09
N GLU A 51 -16.50 0.74 -0.05
CA GLU A 51 -16.83 1.12 1.33
C GLU A 51 -15.98 2.30 1.83
N ILE A 52 -14.71 2.36 1.47
CA ILE A 52 -13.84 3.52 1.75
C ILE A 52 -14.39 4.76 1.05
N GLU A 53 -14.72 4.68 -0.23
CA GLU A 53 -15.32 5.77 -1.00
C GLU A 53 -16.65 6.23 -0.37
N ARG A 54 -17.52 5.29 0.01
CA ARG A 54 -18.79 5.58 0.69
C ARG A 54 -18.59 6.31 2.03
N ARG A 55 -17.46 6.10 2.71
CA ARG A 55 -17.11 6.75 3.99
C ARG A 55 -16.38 8.10 3.80
N GLY A 56 -16.26 8.59 2.58
CA GLY A 56 -15.62 9.87 2.28
C GLY A 56 -14.14 9.75 1.90
N GLY A 57 -13.69 8.56 1.49
CA GLY A 57 -12.32 8.34 1.02
C GLY A 57 -11.29 8.15 2.14
N LEU A 58 -10.03 7.95 1.75
CA LEU A 58 -8.90 7.96 2.68
C LEU A 58 -8.58 9.41 2.99
N HIS A 59 -8.88 9.86 4.21
CA HIS A 59 -8.39 11.16 4.67
C HIS A 59 -6.89 11.06 4.90
N ASP A 60 -6.11 11.90 4.22
CA ASP A 60 -4.74 12.17 4.63
C ASP A 60 -4.80 12.85 6.00
N SER A 61 -4.49 12.11 7.05
CA SER A 61 -4.22 12.67 8.37
C SER A 61 -2.88 13.41 8.32
N LYS A 62 -2.84 14.52 7.57
CA LYS A 62 -1.83 15.58 7.64
C LYS A 62 -2.43 16.88 8.18
N ASP A 63 -3.47 16.77 8.99
CA ASP A 63 -4.02 17.91 9.72
C ASP A 63 -3.44 17.91 11.15
N GLU A 64 -2.12 18.16 11.21
CA GLU A 64 -1.38 18.40 12.45
C GLU A 64 -0.72 19.78 12.34
N ASN A 65 -1.43 20.82 12.83
CA ASN A 65 -0.91 22.15 13.19
C ASN A 65 0.24 22.70 12.33
N HIS A 66 -0.10 23.49 11.30
CA HIS A 66 0.80 24.56 10.84
C HIS A 66 0.04 25.88 10.76
N PRO A 67 0.38 26.89 11.60
CA PRO A 67 -0.15 28.23 11.41
C PRO A 67 0.39 28.77 10.08
N GLY A 68 -0.49 29.44 9.34
CA GLY A 68 -0.34 29.77 7.93
C GLY A 68 1.05 30.24 7.51
N THR A 69 1.52 29.67 6.41
CA THR A 69 2.44 30.34 5.50
C THR A 69 1.90 30.17 4.09
N ASP A 70 1.39 31.28 3.55
CA ASP A 70 1.09 31.43 2.14
C ASP A 70 2.32 31.01 1.33
N ARG A 71 2.13 30.08 0.39
CA ARG A 71 2.95 30.04 -0.82
C ARG A 71 2.30 29.20 -1.91
N GLU A 72 1.88 29.96 -2.92
CA GLU A 72 1.56 29.57 -4.29
C GLU A 72 2.33 28.37 -4.85
N SER A 73 1.65 27.69 -5.78
CA SER A 73 2.14 26.76 -6.79
C SER A 73 2.41 25.33 -6.31
N TYR A 74 1.44 24.45 -6.50
CA TYR A 74 1.57 23.35 -7.47
C TYR A 74 0.22 22.63 -7.64
N ASN A 75 -0.46 22.92 -8.75
CA ASN A 75 -1.62 22.20 -9.30
C ASN A 75 -1.47 22.39 -10.82
N GLU A 76 -1.62 21.44 -11.73
CA GLU A 76 -2.22 20.11 -11.73
C GLU A 76 -1.46 19.30 -12.80
N HIS A 77 -1.01 18.09 -12.50
CA HIS A 77 -0.89 16.98 -13.47
C HIS A 77 -0.44 15.73 -12.73
N ARG A 78 -1.38 15.09 -12.04
CA ARG A 78 -1.20 13.69 -11.68
C ARG A 78 -2.53 12.96 -11.74
N PHE A 79 -2.55 12.01 -12.67
CA PHE A 79 -3.49 10.89 -12.79
C PHE A 79 -4.81 11.16 -13.54
N THR A 80 -4.73 11.05 -14.88
CA THR A 80 -5.81 10.52 -15.71
C THR A 80 -5.62 9.00 -15.84
N PHE A 81 -6.68 8.22 -15.61
CA PHE A 81 -6.87 6.88 -16.16
C PHE A 81 -7.87 6.96 -17.30
#